data_AF-A0A1G0XDK0-F1
#
_entry.id   AF-A0A1G0XDK0-F1
#
_cell.length_a   1.000
_cell.length_b   1.000
_cell.length_c   1.000
_cell.angle_alpha   90.00
_cell.angle_beta   90.00
_cell.angle_gamma   90.00
#
_symmetry.space_group_name_H-M   'P 1'
#
loop_
_entity.id
_entity.type
_entity.pdbx_description
1 polymer ?
#
loop_
_entity_poly.entity_id
_entity_poly.type
_entity_poly.pdbx_seq_one_letter_code
_entity_poly.pdbx_strand_id
1 'polypeptide(L)'
;MPNDTILVLQKNSNDTYVVGDIHGELEIFNKIVANLKQNDTLVIVGDLIDRGMDPKTNIPTTPDILDFIINNQNNPQKKINIYSVAGNHEINFVRAMNIFLNKPNWNRNDINELLILIINGGRWIFDPLDNENIQDVLLHYETFRGKSANSHEISPFQDTIVDYFNMIKESPNKTIYFHPKIGEYIEFIESLPLIIKIDADNNPAWVVHADLPYSDKNLENMISKKLKFNLLAKLYITETREDIYQDNNRGKESNTITYCGHNIIRDSVIPVRENSLHVNLDFGMYYTHQAILVNHTKGLTKGITREEFELDEDEHNQDEEYIELLIATNSINEFLIKHRSIHDNNCSISKMNNTLFGTPSAGKNPSIPCSQNLAESQNKLK
;
A
#
# COMPACT_ATOMS: atom_id res chain seq x y z
N MET A 1 -1.85 12.58 11.96
CA MET A 1 -1.84 12.25 10.51
C MET A 1 -0.59 11.42 10.26
N PRO A 2 -0.66 10.34 9.47
CA PRO A 2 0.51 9.52 9.13
C PRO A 2 1.70 10.34 8.63
N ASN A 3 2.90 9.83 8.88
CA ASN A 3 4.15 10.50 8.54
C ASN A 3 4.25 10.76 7.04
N ASP A 4 4.40 12.03 6.65
CA ASP A 4 4.61 12.49 5.26
C ASP A 4 6.01 12.12 4.72
N THR A 5 6.36 10.84 4.78
CA THR A 5 7.73 10.36 4.59
C THR A 5 7.80 9.22 3.58
N ILE A 6 9.00 9.09 3.01
CA ILE A 6 9.42 7.93 2.24
C ILE A 6 10.34 7.12 3.14
N LEU A 7 9.99 5.87 3.42
CA LEU A 7 10.86 4.93 4.12
C LEU A 7 11.72 4.18 3.10
N VAL A 8 13.03 4.17 3.30
CA VAL A 8 13.96 3.41 2.44
C VAL A 8 14.38 2.13 3.15
N LEU A 9 13.92 1.00 2.65
CA LEU A 9 14.36 -0.32 3.11
C LEU A 9 15.68 -0.64 2.43
N GLN A 10 16.74 -0.66 3.24
CA GLN A 10 18.06 -1.05 2.79
C GLN A 10 18.07 -2.53 2.40
N LYS A 11 18.95 -2.85 1.44
CA LYS A 11 19.24 -4.22 1.04
C LYS A 11 19.45 -5.12 2.26
N ASN A 12 18.73 -6.23 2.29
CA ASN A 12 18.97 -7.34 3.20
C ASN A 12 19.36 -8.60 2.40
N SER A 13 19.93 -9.60 3.07
CA SER A 13 20.26 -10.88 2.46
C SER A 13 19.05 -11.83 2.35
N ASN A 14 17.88 -11.40 2.81
CA ASN A 14 16.69 -12.25 2.95
C ASN A 14 15.67 -11.92 1.87
N ASP A 15 14.60 -12.70 1.82
CA ASP A 15 13.55 -12.45 0.85
C ASP A 15 12.69 -11.26 1.29
N THR A 16 12.35 -10.40 0.34
CA THR A 16 11.38 -9.31 0.51
C THR A 16 10.11 -9.68 -0.24
N TYR A 17 9.00 -9.60 0.47
CA TYR A 17 7.68 -9.90 0.00
C TYR A 17 6.82 -8.64 0.02
N VAL A 18 5.93 -8.52 -0.96
CA VAL A 18 4.95 -7.43 -1.05
C VAL A 18 3.56 -8.05 -1.17
N VAL A 19 2.60 -7.52 -0.43
CA VAL A 19 1.20 -7.98 -0.46
C VAL A 19 0.25 -6.79 -0.57
N GLY A 20 -0.91 -7.06 -1.17
CA GLY A 20 -2.06 -6.15 -1.27
C GLY A 20 -2.64 -5.72 0.07
N ASP A 21 -3.78 -5.02 -0.01
CA ASP A 21 -4.57 -4.61 1.13
C ASP A 21 -4.91 -5.80 2.04
N ILE A 22 -4.97 -5.58 3.36
CA ILE A 22 -5.27 -6.63 4.36
C ILE A 22 -6.67 -6.47 4.94
N HIS A 23 -7.17 -5.24 5.09
CA HIS A 23 -8.50 -4.93 5.63
C HIS A 23 -8.83 -5.78 6.85
N GLY A 24 -7.92 -5.84 7.84
CA GLY A 24 -8.18 -6.55 9.09
C GLY A 24 -8.31 -8.08 8.97
N GLU A 25 -8.12 -8.71 7.81
CA GLU A 25 -8.32 -10.15 7.58
C GLU A 25 -7.22 -11.00 8.26
N LEU A 26 -7.42 -11.27 9.55
CA LEU A 26 -6.43 -11.93 10.41
C LEU A 26 -6.04 -13.33 9.92
N GLU A 27 -7.00 -14.09 9.39
CA GLU A 27 -6.73 -15.44 8.89
C GLU A 27 -5.76 -15.42 7.71
N ILE A 28 -5.99 -14.55 6.73
CA ILE A 28 -5.12 -14.37 5.58
C ILE A 28 -3.77 -13.80 5.99
N PHE A 29 -3.76 -12.81 6.88
CA PHE A 29 -2.54 -12.25 7.46
C PHE A 29 -1.67 -13.34 8.10
N ASN A 30 -2.26 -14.21 8.92
CA ASN A 30 -1.56 -15.32 9.55
C ASN A 30 -1.00 -16.31 8.53
N LYS A 31 -1.75 -16.63 7.47
CA LYS A 31 -1.26 -17.49 6.37
C LYS A 31 -0.09 -16.84 5.65
N ILE A 32 -0.14 -15.54 5.36
CA ILE A 32 0.98 -14.81 4.75
C ILE A 32 2.22 -14.92 5.64
N VAL A 33 2.09 -14.57 6.92
CA VAL A 33 3.19 -14.62 7.90
C VAL A 33 3.78 -16.02 8.03
N ALA A 34 2.96 -17.07 7.99
CA ALA A 34 3.43 -18.46 8.06
C ALA A 34 4.29 -18.89 6.85
N ASN A 35 4.20 -18.19 5.71
CA ASN A 35 5.06 -18.44 4.54
C ASN A 35 6.44 -17.77 4.65
N LEU A 36 6.69 -16.96 5.68
CA LEU A 36 7.90 -16.17 5.82
C LEU A 36 8.91 -16.85 6.75
N LYS A 37 10.20 -16.72 6.41
CA LYS A 37 11.31 -17.23 7.23
C LYS A 37 11.82 -16.15 8.18
N GLN A 38 12.68 -16.59 9.10
CA GLN A 38 13.30 -15.64 10.01
C GLN A 38 14.06 -14.54 9.25
N ASN A 39 13.82 -13.29 9.61
CA ASN A 39 14.40 -12.07 9.01
C ASN A 39 13.96 -11.75 7.57
N ASP A 40 13.02 -12.50 7.00
CA ASP A 40 12.33 -12.08 5.77
C ASP A 40 11.60 -10.76 6.04
N THR A 41 11.37 -10.00 4.97
CA THR A 41 10.66 -8.72 5.02
C THR A 41 9.31 -8.83 4.32
N LEU A 42 8.25 -8.42 5.00
CA LEU A 42 6.92 -8.24 4.43
C LEU A 42 6.62 -6.74 4.33
N VAL A 43 6.21 -6.30 3.15
CA VAL A 43 5.73 -4.95 2.89
C VAL A 43 4.27 -5.02 2.46
N ILE A 44 3.39 -4.33 3.18
CA ILE A 44 1.96 -4.24 2.90
C ILE A 44 1.70 -2.90 2.18
N VAL A 45 0.91 -2.94 1.10
CA VAL A 45 0.61 -1.75 0.28
C VAL A 45 -0.38 -0.78 0.94
N GLY A 46 -0.75 -0.97 2.21
CA GLY A 46 -1.71 -0.12 2.92
C GLY A 46 -3.03 -0.83 3.18
N ASP A 47 -4.00 -0.10 3.71
CA ASP A 47 -5.30 -0.64 4.15
C ASP A 47 -5.10 -1.93 4.95
N LEU A 48 -4.25 -1.82 5.97
CA LEU A 48 -3.91 -2.87 6.92
C LEU A 48 -5.09 -3.16 7.85
N ILE A 49 -5.81 -2.10 8.22
CA ILE A 49 -6.87 -2.11 9.22
C ILE A 49 -8.27 -2.11 8.59
N ASP A 50 -9.27 -2.19 9.46
CA ASP A 50 -10.70 -2.02 9.16
C ASP A 50 -11.35 -3.21 8.46
N ARG A 51 -12.69 -3.27 8.43
CA ARG A 51 -13.55 -4.29 7.77
C ARG A 51 -13.44 -5.75 8.24
N GLY A 52 -12.24 -6.29 8.45
CA GLY A 52 -12.02 -7.68 8.81
C GLY A 52 -12.61 -8.05 10.17
N MET A 53 -13.35 -9.15 10.19
CA MET A 53 -14.07 -9.67 11.36
C MET A 53 -13.73 -11.15 11.59
N ASP A 54 -13.71 -11.55 12.86
CA ASP A 54 -13.73 -12.96 13.21
C ASP A 54 -15.09 -13.56 12.80
N PRO A 55 -15.12 -14.64 12.00
CA PRO A 55 -16.36 -15.15 11.40
C PRO A 55 -17.29 -15.80 12.43
N LYS A 56 -16.78 -16.17 13.62
CA LYS A 56 -17.55 -16.85 14.67
C LYS A 56 -18.17 -15.86 15.66
N THR A 57 -17.44 -14.78 15.94
CA THR A 57 -17.80 -13.80 16.97
C THR A 57 -18.26 -12.47 16.39
N ASN A 58 -18.00 -12.21 15.10
CA ASN A 58 -18.22 -10.94 14.43
C ASN A 58 -17.51 -9.76 15.14
N ILE A 59 -16.42 -10.05 15.83
CA ILE A 59 -15.57 -9.07 16.50
C ILE A 59 -14.49 -8.62 15.51
N PRO A 60 -14.18 -7.31 15.42
CA PRO A 60 -13.11 -6.82 14.55
C PRO A 60 -11.74 -7.41 14.92
N THR A 61 -10.99 -7.86 13.91
CA THR A 61 -9.69 -8.52 14.09
C THR A 61 -8.48 -7.62 13.81
N THR A 62 -8.74 -6.33 13.51
CA THR A 62 -7.70 -5.31 13.40
C THR A 62 -6.79 -5.25 14.64
N PRO A 63 -7.29 -5.26 15.90
CA PRO A 63 -6.44 -5.22 17.08
C PRO A 63 -5.42 -6.37 17.12
N ASP A 64 -5.79 -7.59 16.70
CA ASP A 64 -4.90 -8.75 16.70
C ASP A 64 -3.73 -8.58 15.73
N ILE A 65 -3.99 -8.03 14.54
CA ILE A 65 -2.95 -7.74 13.54
C ILE A 65 -2.01 -6.66 14.05
N LEU A 66 -2.55 -5.57 14.60
CA LEU A 66 -1.73 -4.47 15.14
C LEU A 66 -0.87 -4.95 16.32
N ASP A 67 -1.46 -5.71 17.24
CA ASP A 67 -0.74 -6.33 18.35
C ASP A 67 0.38 -7.23 17.85
N PHE A 68 0.13 -8.06 16.83
CA PHE A 68 1.15 -8.91 16.24
C PHE A 68 2.32 -8.08 15.70
N ILE A 69 2.04 -7.04 14.91
CA ILE A 69 3.08 -6.21 14.27
C ILE A 69 3.88 -5.44 15.32
N ILE A 70 3.22 -4.75 16.24
CA ILE A 70 3.87 -3.94 17.28
C ILE A 70 4.74 -4.84 18.18
N ASN A 71 4.20 -5.98 18.64
CA ASN A 71 4.96 -6.92 19.47
C ASN A 71 6.15 -7.51 18.69
N ASN A 72 5.97 -7.83 17.41
CA ASN A 72 7.06 -8.33 16.57
C ASN A 72 8.13 -7.25 16.34
N GLN A 73 7.76 -5.96 16.25
CA GLN A 73 8.72 -4.85 16.14
C GLN A 73 9.52 -4.61 17.43
N ASN A 74 8.92 -4.85 18.58
CA ASN A 74 9.53 -4.65 19.91
C ASN A 74 10.33 -5.86 20.42
N ASN A 75 10.18 -7.04 19.81
CA ASN A 75 10.87 -8.24 20.24
C ASN A 75 12.29 -8.33 19.66
N PRO A 76 13.36 -8.40 20.50
CA PRO A 76 14.74 -8.54 20.00
C PRO A 76 15.02 -9.86 19.29
N GLN A 77 14.18 -10.89 19.47
CA GLN A 77 14.25 -12.15 18.73
C GLN A 77 13.36 -12.15 17.48
N LYS A 78 13.27 -11.00 16.78
CA LYS A 78 12.37 -10.80 15.62
C LYS A 78 12.32 -12.03 14.73
N LYS A 79 11.09 -12.50 14.50
CA LYS A 79 10.84 -13.54 13.51
C LYS A 79 10.85 -12.92 12.12
N ILE A 80 10.17 -11.81 11.88
CA ILE A 80 10.10 -11.19 10.54
C ILE A 80 10.15 -9.67 10.63
N ASN A 81 10.47 -8.99 9.54
CA ASN A 81 10.36 -7.54 9.44
C ASN A 81 9.07 -7.20 8.71
N ILE A 82 8.19 -6.42 9.32
CA ILE A 82 6.88 -6.06 8.73
C ILE A 82 6.79 -4.56 8.64
N TYR A 83 6.46 -4.09 7.45
CA TYR A 83 6.23 -2.69 7.12
C TYR A 83 4.91 -2.55 6.38
N SER A 84 4.25 -1.42 6.54
CA SER A 84 3.08 -1.03 5.76
C SER A 84 3.26 0.41 5.33
N VAL A 85 2.76 0.77 4.15
CA VAL A 85 2.42 2.17 3.89
C VAL A 85 1.07 2.50 4.53
N ALA A 86 0.78 3.79 4.74
CA ALA A 86 -0.55 4.23 5.13
C ALA A 86 -1.46 4.35 3.89
N GLY A 87 -2.58 3.62 3.90
CA GLY A 87 -3.67 3.78 2.95
C GLY A 87 -4.72 4.78 3.44
N ASN A 88 -5.83 4.87 2.71
CA ASN A 88 -6.91 5.78 3.12
C ASN A 88 -7.57 5.30 4.42
N HIS A 89 -7.62 4.00 4.69
CA HIS A 89 -8.20 3.48 5.93
C HIS A 89 -7.41 3.93 7.16
N GLU A 90 -6.08 3.85 7.13
CA GLU A 90 -5.21 4.35 8.20
C GLU A 90 -5.37 5.85 8.44
N ILE A 91 -5.42 6.64 7.37
CA ILE A 91 -5.58 8.10 7.45
C ILE A 91 -6.93 8.46 8.06
N ASN A 92 -7.99 7.80 7.61
CA ASN A 92 -9.34 8.07 8.07
C ASN A 92 -9.52 7.67 9.54
N PHE A 93 -8.94 6.54 9.96
CA PHE A 93 -8.90 6.15 11.36
C PHE A 93 -8.26 7.22 12.25
N VAL A 94 -7.05 7.68 11.91
CA VAL A 94 -6.34 8.70 12.71
C VAL A 94 -7.13 10.01 12.74
N ARG A 95 -7.73 10.42 11.62
CA ARG A 95 -8.58 11.63 11.58
C ARG A 95 -9.82 11.48 12.46
N ALA A 96 -10.49 10.33 12.40
CA ALA A 96 -11.64 10.04 13.24
C ALA A 96 -11.25 10.12 14.72
N MET A 97 -10.13 9.48 15.09
CA MET A 97 -9.61 9.52 16.47
C MET A 97 -9.24 10.92 16.94
N ASN A 98 -8.68 11.76 16.07
CA ASN A 98 -8.43 13.15 16.41
C ASN A 98 -9.72 13.94 16.67
N ILE A 99 -10.80 13.71 15.90
CA ILE A 99 -12.11 14.32 16.16
C ILE A 99 -12.67 13.81 17.50
N PHE A 100 -12.64 12.49 17.71
CA PHE A 100 -13.17 11.87 18.92
C PHE A 100 -12.47 12.35 20.19
N LEU A 101 -11.13 12.33 20.20
CA LEU A 101 -10.34 12.55 21.41
C LEU A 101 -10.11 14.04 21.70
N ASN A 102 -10.02 14.89 20.68
CA ASN A 102 -9.57 16.27 20.85
C ASN A 102 -10.68 17.32 20.66
N LYS A 103 -11.89 16.95 20.24
CA LYS A 103 -13.03 17.88 20.15
C LYS A 103 -14.07 17.56 21.24
N PRO A 104 -14.20 18.39 22.29
CA PRO A 104 -15.16 18.15 23.38
C PRO A 104 -16.63 18.39 22.96
N ASN A 105 -16.85 19.13 21.87
CA ASN A 105 -18.18 19.44 21.34
C ASN A 105 -18.20 19.27 19.83
N TRP A 106 -18.85 18.21 19.34
CA TRP A 106 -19.09 18.00 17.93
C TRP A 106 -20.32 18.79 17.48
N ASN A 107 -20.19 19.50 16.36
CA ASN A 107 -21.32 20.05 15.62
C ASN A 107 -21.75 19.08 14.49
N ARG A 108 -22.82 19.42 13.76
CA ARG A 108 -23.33 18.59 12.66
C ARG A 108 -22.27 18.28 11.59
N ASN A 109 -21.38 19.22 11.27
CA ASN A 109 -20.32 18.99 10.29
C ASN A 109 -19.26 18.02 10.83
N ASP A 110 -18.90 18.13 12.12
CA ASP A 110 -17.99 17.18 12.76
C ASP A 110 -18.57 15.75 12.72
N ILE A 111 -19.87 15.62 13.03
CA ILE A 111 -20.59 14.34 12.98
C ILE A 111 -20.59 13.74 11.57
N ASN A 112 -20.91 14.55 10.56
CA ASN A 112 -20.90 14.11 9.16
C ASN A 112 -19.51 13.68 8.71
N GLU A 113 -18.48 14.44 9.04
CA GLU A 113 -17.09 14.09 8.74
C GLU A 113 -16.72 12.77 9.43
N LEU A 114 -17.05 12.66 10.72
CA LEU A 114 -16.74 11.49 11.55
C LEU A 114 -17.36 10.20 11.00
N LEU A 115 -18.62 10.26 10.55
CA LEU A 115 -19.29 9.13 9.92
C LEU A 115 -18.54 8.66 8.67
N ILE A 116 -18.17 9.59 7.78
CA ILE A 116 -17.44 9.28 6.55
C ILE A 116 -16.11 8.62 6.86
N LEU A 117 -15.38 9.14 7.85
CA LEU A 117 -14.08 8.61 8.24
C LEU A 117 -14.19 7.21 8.86
N ILE A 118 -15.24 6.97 9.65
CA ILE A 118 -15.48 5.67 10.27
C ILE A 118 -15.83 4.60 9.26
N ILE A 119 -16.69 4.92 8.28
CA ILE A 119 -17.06 3.99 7.20
C ILE A 119 -15.83 3.55 6.39
N ASN A 120 -14.83 4.43 6.27
CA ASN A 120 -13.68 4.22 5.39
C ASN A 120 -12.36 4.11 6.18
N GLY A 121 -12.35 3.46 7.35
CA GLY A 121 -11.12 3.23 8.12
C GLY A 121 -11.30 3.02 9.63
N GLY A 122 -12.44 3.41 10.19
CA GLY A 122 -12.65 3.43 11.64
C GLY A 122 -13.74 2.50 12.16
N ARG A 123 -14.32 1.61 11.34
CA ARG A 123 -15.47 0.80 11.76
C ARG A 123 -15.11 -0.18 12.87
N TRP A 124 -13.87 -0.65 12.92
CA TRP A 124 -13.39 -1.63 13.88
C TRP A 124 -13.30 -1.15 15.34
N ILE A 125 -13.48 0.14 15.63
CA ILE A 125 -13.50 0.66 17.02
C ILE A 125 -14.89 0.69 17.66
N PHE A 126 -15.93 0.31 16.91
CA PHE A 126 -17.29 0.25 17.44
C PHE A 126 -17.54 -1.07 18.15
N ASP A 127 -18.34 -1.02 19.21
CA ASP A 127 -18.71 -2.24 19.93
C ASP A 127 -19.56 -3.15 19.02
N PRO A 128 -19.08 -4.38 18.73
CA PRO A 128 -19.82 -5.31 17.89
C PRO A 128 -21.11 -5.84 18.52
N LEU A 129 -21.39 -5.55 19.80
CA LEU A 129 -22.63 -5.91 20.50
C LEU A 129 -23.73 -4.84 20.40
N ASP A 130 -23.39 -3.59 20.05
CA ASP A 130 -24.34 -2.49 19.77
C ASP A 130 -24.60 -2.31 18.26
N ASN A 131 -24.19 -3.31 17.47
CA ASN A 131 -23.89 -3.19 16.04
C ASN A 131 -25.12 -3.22 15.13
N GLU A 132 -26.31 -3.69 15.56
CA GLU A 132 -27.48 -3.72 14.66
C GLU A 132 -27.81 -2.32 14.13
N ASN A 133 -27.84 -1.31 15.01
CA ASN A 133 -28.12 0.08 14.62
C ASN A 133 -27.00 0.68 13.77
N ILE A 134 -25.74 0.32 14.04
CA ILE A 134 -24.58 0.82 13.28
C ILE A 134 -24.57 0.19 11.90
N GLN A 135 -24.71 -1.12 11.82
CA GLN A 135 -24.73 -1.84 10.55
C GLN A 135 -25.88 -1.37 9.68
N ASP A 136 -27.05 -1.11 10.25
CA ASP A 136 -28.16 -0.52 9.50
C ASP A 136 -27.83 0.88 8.99
N VAL A 137 -27.22 1.74 9.83
CA VAL A 137 -26.76 3.08 9.40
C VAL A 137 -25.68 3.00 8.31
N LEU A 138 -24.71 2.09 8.45
CA LEU A 138 -23.61 1.89 7.49
C LEU A 138 -24.14 1.31 6.16
N LEU A 139 -24.94 0.25 6.22
CA LEU A 139 -25.56 -0.39 5.06
C LEU A 139 -26.48 0.58 4.30
N HIS A 140 -27.26 1.38 5.04
CA HIS A 140 -28.11 2.41 4.45
C HIS A 140 -27.27 3.53 3.82
N TYR A 141 -26.18 3.96 4.47
CA TYR A 141 -25.24 4.93 3.90
C TYR A 141 -24.59 4.42 2.60
N GLU A 142 -24.12 3.17 2.58
CA GLU A 142 -23.51 2.54 1.40
C GLU A 142 -24.52 2.43 0.24
N THR A 143 -25.75 2.00 0.54
CA THR A 143 -26.86 1.96 -0.40
C THR A 143 -27.18 3.36 -0.96
N PHE A 144 -27.08 4.38 -0.11
CA PHE A 144 -27.30 5.77 -0.49
C PHE A 144 -26.17 6.33 -1.37
N ARG A 145 -24.90 6.05 -1.05
CA ARG A 145 -23.73 6.48 -1.83
C ARG A 145 -23.75 5.93 -3.26
N GLY A 146 -24.31 4.74 -3.46
CA GLY A 146 -24.46 4.12 -4.79
C GLY A 146 -25.57 4.73 -5.66
N LYS A 147 -26.52 5.48 -5.08
CA LYS A 147 -27.62 6.13 -5.82
C LYS A 147 -27.27 7.60 -6.05
N SER A 148 -27.22 8.04 -7.32
CA SER A 148 -26.91 9.43 -7.66
C SER A 148 -27.78 10.40 -6.84
N ALA A 149 -27.15 11.37 -6.20
CA ALA A 149 -27.69 12.30 -5.22
C ALA A 149 -28.85 13.19 -5.73
N ASN A 150 -30.02 12.62 -6.00
CA ASN A 150 -31.27 13.38 -6.18
C ASN A 150 -31.87 13.76 -4.80
N SER A 151 -31.08 14.57 -4.11
CA SER A 151 -31.29 15.62 -3.08
C SER A 151 -32.53 15.73 -2.16
N HIS A 152 -33.55 14.89 -2.16
CA HIS A 152 -34.74 15.12 -1.29
C HIS A 152 -35.01 14.04 -0.23
N GLU A 153 -34.40 12.86 -0.31
CA GLU A 153 -34.52 11.80 0.72
C GLU A 153 -33.43 11.85 1.80
N ILE A 154 -32.55 12.86 1.77
CA ILE A 154 -31.37 12.97 2.64
C ILE A 154 -31.74 13.31 4.10
N SER A 155 -32.84 14.04 4.33
CA SER A 155 -33.11 14.66 5.64
C SER A 155 -33.36 13.66 6.77
N PRO A 156 -34.24 12.65 6.64
CA PRO A 156 -34.55 11.76 7.76
C PRO A 156 -33.36 10.92 8.20
N PHE A 157 -32.51 10.52 7.24
CA PHE A 157 -31.32 9.74 7.51
C PHE A 157 -30.23 10.55 8.23
N GLN A 158 -30.07 11.82 7.86
CA GLN A 158 -29.16 12.72 8.57
C GLN A 158 -29.57 12.92 10.03
N ASP A 159 -30.87 12.96 10.31
CA ASP A 159 -31.37 13.10 11.69
C ASP A 159 -31.09 11.84 12.50
N THR A 160 -31.30 10.63 11.95
CA THR A 160 -30.93 9.35 12.60
C THR A 160 -29.43 9.26 12.89
N ILE A 161 -28.57 9.69 11.96
CA ILE A 161 -27.12 9.75 12.17
C ILE A 161 -26.78 10.72 13.30
N VAL A 162 -27.37 11.92 13.30
CA VAL A 162 -27.12 12.93 14.34
C VAL A 162 -27.54 12.40 15.70
N ASP A 163 -28.71 11.75 15.80
CA ASP A 163 -29.20 11.14 17.04
C ASP A 163 -28.25 10.04 17.54
N TYR A 164 -27.76 9.20 16.63
CA TYR A 164 -26.80 8.15 16.97
C TYR A 164 -25.47 8.72 17.49
N PHE A 165 -24.92 9.77 16.86
CA PHE A 165 -23.71 10.42 17.36
C PHE A 165 -23.93 11.22 18.64
N ASN A 166 -25.13 11.77 18.85
CA ASN A 166 -25.51 12.36 20.13
C ASN A 166 -25.54 11.29 21.23
N MET A 167 -26.05 10.09 20.94
CA MET A 167 -26.01 8.95 21.87
C MET A 167 -24.57 8.56 22.22
N ILE A 168 -23.68 8.46 21.22
CA ILE A 168 -22.25 8.25 21.45
C ILE A 168 -21.67 9.35 22.34
N LYS A 169 -21.99 10.61 22.07
CA LYS A 169 -21.50 11.75 22.85
C LYS A 169 -21.96 11.70 24.31
N GLU A 170 -23.21 11.29 24.54
CA GLU A 170 -23.81 11.18 25.88
C GLU A 170 -23.35 9.94 26.64
N SER A 171 -22.91 8.88 25.94
CA SER A 171 -22.50 7.61 26.54
C SER A 171 -21.38 6.92 25.76
N PRO A 172 -20.18 7.53 25.65
CA PRO A 172 -19.12 7.03 24.77
C PRO A 172 -18.65 5.62 25.15
N ASN A 173 -18.63 5.30 26.46
CA ASN A 173 -18.22 3.99 26.97
C ASN A 173 -19.19 2.84 26.66
N LYS A 174 -20.40 3.14 26.18
CA LYS A 174 -21.38 2.11 25.82
C LYS A 174 -21.32 1.74 24.34
N THR A 175 -20.92 2.67 23.49
CA THR A 175 -21.08 2.55 22.04
C THR A 175 -19.75 2.48 21.28
N ILE A 176 -18.68 3.04 21.84
CA ILE A 176 -17.33 2.92 21.29
C ILE A 176 -16.53 1.93 22.13
N TYR A 177 -16.06 0.87 21.47
CA TYR A 177 -15.08 -0.02 22.05
C TYR A 177 -13.69 0.58 21.89
N PHE A 178 -13.26 1.35 22.89
CA PHE A 178 -11.86 1.73 22.97
C PHE A 178 -11.04 0.54 23.47
N HIS A 179 -10.37 -0.13 22.53
CA HIS A 179 -9.38 -1.13 22.88
C HIS A 179 -8.37 -0.52 23.86
N PRO A 180 -7.94 -1.21 24.94
CA PRO A 180 -7.03 -0.64 25.95
C PRO A 180 -5.72 -0.08 25.39
N LYS A 181 -5.29 -0.56 24.22
CA LYS A 181 -4.09 -0.13 23.49
C LYS A 181 -4.35 0.89 22.37
N ILE A 182 -5.53 1.53 22.33
CA ILE A 182 -5.88 2.44 21.23
C ILE A 182 -4.85 3.56 21.02
N GLY A 183 -4.22 4.06 22.09
CA GLY A 183 -3.14 5.03 22.00
C GLY A 183 -1.92 4.49 21.24
N GLU A 184 -1.48 3.26 21.55
CA GLU A 184 -0.38 2.59 20.85
C GLU A 184 -0.71 2.35 19.37
N TYR A 185 -1.97 2.02 19.07
CA TYR A 185 -2.43 1.83 17.70
C TYR A 185 -2.42 3.14 16.89
N ILE A 186 -2.87 4.24 17.50
CA ILE A 186 -2.78 5.57 16.88
C ILE A 186 -1.32 5.93 16.61
N GLU A 187 -0.43 5.78 17.60
CA GLU A 187 1.00 6.07 17.44
C GLU A 187 1.64 5.22 16.33
N PHE A 188 1.34 3.92 16.29
CA PHE A 188 1.80 3.03 15.22
C PHE A 188 1.32 3.48 13.84
N ILE A 189 0.02 3.75 13.68
CA ILE A 189 -0.56 4.16 12.39
C ILE A 189 -0.03 5.53 11.96
N GLU A 190 0.13 6.47 12.89
CA GLU A 190 0.75 7.77 12.60
C GLU A 190 2.21 7.64 12.18
N SER A 191 2.90 6.59 12.63
CA SER A 191 4.30 6.33 12.27
C SER A 191 4.49 5.85 10.83
N LEU A 192 3.43 5.30 10.20
CA LEU A 192 3.51 4.67 8.89
C LEU A 192 3.94 5.67 7.79
N PRO A 193 4.85 5.27 6.88
CA PRO A 193 5.22 6.07 5.73
C PRO A 193 4.11 6.10 4.67
N LEU A 194 4.11 7.11 3.80
CA LEU A 194 3.22 7.14 2.63
C LEU A 194 3.77 6.34 1.45
N ILE A 195 5.10 6.20 1.36
CA ILE A 195 5.78 5.44 0.32
C ILE A 195 6.92 4.66 0.96
N ILE A 196 7.12 3.42 0.50
CA ILE A 196 8.30 2.63 0.81
C ILE A 196 9.13 2.43 -0.46
N LYS A 197 10.44 2.67 -0.37
CA LYS A 197 11.42 2.26 -1.38
C LYS A 197 12.06 0.95 -0.94
N ILE A 198 12.00 -0.07 -1.79
CA ILE A 198 12.82 -1.27 -1.66
C ILE A 198 14.13 -0.99 -2.41
N ASP A 199 15.22 -0.75 -1.67
CA ASP A 199 16.52 -0.39 -2.24
C ASP A 199 17.37 -1.66 -2.48
N ALA A 200 17.08 -2.35 -3.58
CA ALA A 200 17.82 -3.54 -4.01
C ALA A 200 18.66 -3.24 -5.27
N ASP A 201 19.95 -3.55 -5.23
CA ASP A 201 20.97 -3.15 -6.23
C ASP A 201 20.54 -3.30 -7.70
N ASN A 202 19.84 -4.40 -8.03
CA ASN A 202 19.47 -4.73 -9.42
C ASN A 202 17.95 -4.76 -9.65
N ASN A 203 17.14 -4.52 -8.61
CA ASN A 203 15.69 -4.64 -8.71
C ASN A 203 15.02 -3.70 -7.70
N PRO A 204 15.21 -2.37 -7.80
CA PRO A 204 14.51 -1.46 -6.90
C PRO A 204 13.00 -1.54 -7.14
N ALA A 205 12.22 -1.20 -6.11
CA ALA A 205 10.79 -1.04 -6.24
C ALA A 205 10.26 0.10 -5.37
N TRP A 206 9.14 0.66 -5.81
CA TRP A 206 8.29 1.52 -4.99
C TRP A 206 7.10 0.71 -4.48
N VAL A 207 6.67 1.01 -3.27
CA VAL A 207 5.42 0.53 -2.69
C VAL A 207 4.63 1.75 -2.25
N VAL A 208 3.42 1.87 -2.76
CA VAL A 208 2.50 2.99 -2.54
C VAL A 208 1.09 2.42 -2.39
N HIS A 209 0.16 3.13 -1.75
CA HIS A 209 -1.18 2.59 -1.58
C HIS A 209 -2.03 2.64 -2.86
N ALA A 210 -2.33 3.81 -3.39
CA ALA A 210 -3.18 3.93 -4.57
C ALA A 210 -2.38 4.18 -5.85
N ASP A 211 -1.61 5.26 -5.91
CA ASP A 211 -0.93 5.67 -7.14
C ASP A 211 0.34 6.50 -6.87
N LEU A 212 1.26 6.53 -7.84
CA LEU A 212 2.54 7.24 -7.69
C LEU A 212 2.59 8.52 -8.55
N PRO A 213 2.39 9.72 -7.98
CA PRO A 213 2.34 10.98 -8.73
C PRO A 213 3.71 11.54 -9.17
N TYR A 214 4.80 10.82 -8.94
CA TYR A 214 6.15 11.31 -9.15
C TYR A 214 6.98 10.33 -9.98
N SER A 215 7.93 10.87 -10.76
CA SER A 215 8.98 10.07 -11.38
C SER A 215 10.04 9.65 -10.36
N ASP A 216 10.82 8.61 -10.69
CA ASP A 216 11.91 8.10 -9.85
C ASP A 216 12.86 9.22 -9.39
N LYS A 217 13.29 10.08 -10.33
CA LYS A 217 14.18 11.21 -10.05
C LYS A 217 13.59 12.18 -9.04
N ASN A 218 12.28 12.44 -9.12
CA ASN A 218 11.62 13.34 -8.19
C ASN A 218 11.58 12.73 -6.78
N LEU A 219 11.26 11.44 -6.66
CA LEU A 219 11.25 10.71 -5.39
C LEU A 219 12.64 10.66 -4.75
N GLU A 220 13.69 10.36 -5.52
CA GLU A 220 15.08 10.40 -5.03
C GLU A 220 15.49 11.79 -4.54
N ASN A 221 15.06 12.83 -5.25
CA ASN A 221 15.26 14.21 -4.80
C ASN A 221 14.47 14.51 -3.51
N MET A 222 13.26 13.96 -3.35
CA MET A 222 12.49 14.10 -2.11
C MET A 222 13.17 13.39 -0.93
N ILE A 223 13.71 12.18 -1.13
CA ILE A 223 14.47 11.44 -0.11
C ILE A 223 15.70 12.24 0.32
N SER A 224 16.55 12.64 -0.64
CA SER A 224 17.81 13.34 -0.35
C SER A 224 17.63 14.70 0.33
N LYS A 225 16.56 15.42 -0.01
CA LYS A 225 16.24 16.74 0.59
C LYS A 225 15.24 16.67 1.74
N LYS A 226 14.77 15.48 2.12
CA LYS A 226 13.73 15.27 3.14
C LYS A 226 12.48 16.13 2.90
N LEU A 227 12.04 16.20 1.64
CA LEU A 227 10.88 17.01 1.25
C LEU A 227 9.58 16.29 1.65
N LYS A 228 8.60 17.07 2.10
CA LYS A 228 7.24 16.59 2.39
C LYS A 228 6.37 16.60 1.13
N PHE A 229 5.37 15.73 1.12
CA PHE A 229 4.33 15.72 0.10
C PHE A 229 3.38 16.91 0.26
N ASN A 230 2.95 17.49 -0.86
CA ASN A 230 1.84 18.44 -0.84
C ASN A 230 0.50 17.71 -0.71
N LEU A 231 -0.58 18.43 -0.40
CA LEU A 231 -1.90 17.83 -0.14
C LEU A 231 -2.42 16.99 -1.32
N LEU A 232 -2.28 17.49 -2.55
CA LEU A 232 -2.74 16.79 -3.75
C LEU A 232 -2.00 15.48 -3.97
N ALA A 233 -0.68 15.47 -3.74
CA ALA A 233 0.12 14.27 -3.87
C ALA A 233 -0.24 13.23 -2.80
N LYS A 234 -0.52 13.65 -1.56
CA LYS A 234 -1.00 12.74 -0.51
C LYS A 234 -2.30 12.08 -0.94
N LEU A 235 -3.27 12.87 -1.41
CA LEU A 235 -4.54 12.36 -1.91
C LEU A 235 -4.31 11.29 -2.98
N TYR A 236 -3.43 11.54 -3.96
CA TYR A 236 -3.14 10.57 -5.01
C TYR A 236 -2.37 9.33 -4.55
N ILE A 237 -1.54 9.46 -3.52
CA ILE A 237 -0.82 8.33 -2.92
C ILE A 237 -1.79 7.42 -2.18
N THR A 238 -2.86 7.98 -1.60
CA THR A 238 -3.74 7.25 -0.68
C THR A 238 -5.12 6.96 -1.26
N GLU A 239 -5.51 7.58 -2.37
CA GLU A 239 -6.82 7.42 -2.98
C GLU A 239 -6.70 7.32 -4.50
N THR A 240 -7.65 6.59 -5.11
CA THR A 240 -7.78 6.49 -6.55
C THR A 240 -8.06 7.86 -7.16
N ARG A 241 -7.35 8.23 -8.23
CA ARG A 241 -7.72 9.42 -9.01
C ARG A 241 -8.92 9.12 -9.88
N GLU A 242 -9.87 10.06 -9.97
CA GLU A 242 -11.06 9.92 -10.84
C GLU A 242 -10.71 9.59 -12.30
N ASP A 243 -9.55 10.05 -12.77
CA ASP A 243 -9.08 9.87 -14.14
C ASP A 243 -8.17 8.64 -14.34
N ILE A 244 -7.96 7.80 -13.31
CA ILE A 244 -6.99 6.66 -13.36
C ILE A 244 -7.19 5.71 -14.52
N TYR A 245 -8.44 5.54 -14.92
CA TYR A 245 -8.82 4.65 -16.01
C TYR A 245 -8.80 5.32 -17.40
N GLN A 246 -8.62 6.64 -17.47
CA GLN A 246 -8.77 7.42 -18.71
C GLN A 246 -7.44 7.88 -19.35
N ASP A 247 -6.37 8.03 -18.57
CA ASP A 247 -5.12 8.62 -19.09
C ASP A 247 -3.99 7.60 -19.29
N ASN A 248 -3.68 7.35 -20.57
CA ASN A 248 -2.56 6.51 -21.03
C ASN A 248 -1.18 7.12 -20.76
N ASN A 249 -1.05 8.31 -20.17
CA ASN A 249 0.24 8.97 -19.93
C ASN A 249 0.84 8.75 -18.52
N ARG A 250 0.18 7.94 -17.69
CA ARG A 250 0.56 7.74 -16.28
C ARG A 250 1.86 6.97 -16.11
N GLY A 251 2.69 7.40 -15.16
CA GLY A 251 3.91 6.69 -14.75
C GLY A 251 4.91 6.41 -15.87
N LYS A 252 4.76 7.03 -17.04
CA LYS A 252 5.64 6.85 -18.22
C LYS A 252 7.10 7.17 -17.95
N GLU A 253 7.40 7.83 -16.84
CA GLU A 253 8.74 8.23 -16.44
C GLU A 253 9.35 7.35 -15.33
N SER A 254 8.62 6.35 -14.80
CA SER A 254 9.20 5.39 -13.87
C SER A 254 9.87 4.26 -14.65
N ASN A 255 11.13 3.98 -14.34
CA ASN A 255 11.81 2.76 -14.78
C ASN A 255 11.84 1.71 -13.66
N THR A 256 11.14 1.99 -12.56
CA THR A 256 11.13 1.20 -11.33
C THR A 256 9.74 0.60 -11.14
N ILE A 257 9.69 -0.70 -10.83
CA ILE A 257 8.42 -1.38 -10.54
C ILE A 257 7.74 -0.68 -9.36
N THR A 258 6.45 -0.44 -9.48
CA THR A 258 5.63 0.16 -8.41
C THR A 258 4.52 -0.80 -8.01
N TYR A 259 4.55 -1.28 -6.78
CA TYR A 259 3.45 -2.06 -6.20
C TYR A 259 2.41 -1.13 -5.58
N CYS A 260 1.14 -1.35 -5.90
CA CYS A 260 0.01 -0.61 -5.34
C CYS A 260 -1.15 -1.52 -4.95
N GLY A 261 -2.00 -1.06 -4.06
CA GLY A 261 -3.31 -1.63 -3.72
C GLY A 261 -4.44 -0.70 -4.13
N HIS A 262 -5.49 -0.65 -3.31
CA HIS A 262 -6.67 0.24 -3.37
C HIS A 262 -7.58 0.14 -4.61
N ASN A 263 -7.02 -0.24 -5.76
CA ASN A 263 -7.70 -0.28 -7.04
C ASN A 263 -8.17 -1.73 -7.30
N ILE A 264 -9.21 -2.18 -6.62
CA ILE A 264 -9.70 -3.57 -6.71
C ILE A 264 -9.66 -4.13 -8.15
N ILE A 265 -8.96 -5.25 -8.33
CA ILE A 265 -8.87 -5.97 -9.60
C ILE A 265 -10.14 -6.81 -9.77
N ARG A 266 -11.01 -6.39 -10.69
CA ARG A 266 -12.22 -7.11 -11.14
C ARG A 266 -12.44 -6.87 -12.64
N ASP A 267 -13.30 -7.67 -13.26
CA ASP A 267 -13.96 -7.35 -14.54
C ASP A 267 -13.00 -6.85 -15.63
N SER A 268 -11.98 -7.63 -15.99
CA SER A 268 -10.97 -7.33 -17.03
C SER A 268 -9.93 -6.23 -16.72
N VAL A 269 -9.86 -5.74 -15.49
CA VAL A 269 -8.74 -4.89 -15.04
C VAL A 269 -7.46 -5.71 -15.03
N ILE A 270 -6.47 -5.26 -15.83
CA ILE A 270 -5.16 -5.91 -15.89
C ILE A 270 -4.43 -5.58 -14.57
N PRO A 271 -3.97 -6.58 -13.80
CA PRO A 271 -3.23 -6.38 -12.54
C PRO A 271 -1.90 -5.64 -12.76
N VAL A 272 -1.49 -5.47 -14.02
CA VAL A 272 -0.25 -4.87 -14.44
C VAL A 272 -0.53 -3.76 -15.45
N ARG A 273 -0.08 -2.55 -15.14
CA ARG A 273 -0.07 -1.43 -16.07
C ARG A 273 1.29 -1.41 -16.77
N GLU A 274 1.42 -2.14 -17.89
CA GLU A 274 2.72 -2.31 -18.59
C GLU A 274 3.39 -0.99 -18.96
N ASN A 275 2.61 0.02 -19.37
CA ASN A 275 3.12 1.33 -19.77
C ASN A 275 3.74 2.14 -18.61
N SER A 276 3.44 1.77 -17.36
CA SER A 276 3.86 2.51 -16.16
C SER A 276 4.62 1.65 -15.15
N LEU A 277 4.86 0.37 -15.45
CA LEU A 277 5.46 -0.61 -14.53
C LEU A 277 4.75 -0.74 -13.18
N HIS A 278 3.45 -0.45 -13.12
CA HIS A 278 2.68 -0.62 -11.89
C HIS A 278 2.09 -2.01 -11.81
N VAL A 279 2.19 -2.62 -10.63
CA VAL A 279 1.60 -3.91 -10.27
C VAL A 279 0.59 -3.65 -9.16
N ASN A 280 -0.67 -3.85 -9.48
CA ASN A 280 -1.76 -3.74 -8.56
C ASN A 280 -1.96 -5.09 -7.84
N LEU A 281 -2.15 -5.04 -6.52
CA LEU A 281 -2.21 -6.21 -5.64
C LEU A 281 -3.52 -6.25 -4.84
N ASP A 282 -4.45 -5.34 -5.07
CA ASP A 282 -5.74 -5.34 -4.38
C ASP A 282 -6.75 -6.26 -5.11
N PHE A 283 -7.02 -7.40 -4.48
CA PHE A 283 -8.04 -8.37 -4.92
C PHE A 283 -9.33 -8.25 -4.12
N GLY A 284 -9.52 -7.10 -3.46
CA GLY A 284 -10.70 -6.86 -2.67
C GLY A 284 -10.78 -7.78 -1.45
N MET A 285 -9.67 -7.86 -0.72
CA MET A 285 -9.44 -8.75 0.41
C MET A 285 -10.66 -8.87 1.35
N TYR A 286 -11.32 -7.76 1.65
CA TYR A 286 -12.44 -7.72 2.60
C TYR A 286 -13.70 -8.49 2.16
N TYR A 287 -13.84 -8.82 0.87
CA TYR A 287 -15.00 -9.58 0.37
C TYR A 287 -14.61 -10.86 -0.37
N THR A 288 -13.43 -10.93 -1.01
CA THR A 288 -12.94 -12.18 -1.62
C THR A 288 -12.25 -13.08 -0.60
N HIS A 289 -11.70 -12.51 0.47
CA HIS A 289 -10.76 -13.18 1.36
C HIS A 289 -9.54 -13.77 0.60
N GLN A 290 -9.08 -13.04 -0.41
CA GLN A 290 -7.95 -13.43 -1.26
C GLN A 290 -6.83 -12.38 -1.25
N ALA A 291 -5.59 -12.84 -1.39
CA ALA A 291 -4.39 -12.01 -1.50
C ALA A 291 -3.44 -12.55 -2.57
N ILE A 292 -2.67 -11.66 -3.17
CA ILE A 292 -1.44 -12.04 -3.89
C ILE A 292 -0.22 -11.63 -3.07
N LEU A 293 0.59 -12.62 -2.71
CA LEU A 293 1.90 -12.44 -2.10
C LEU A 293 2.98 -12.48 -3.18
N VAL A 294 3.67 -11.37 -3.40
CA VAL A 294 4.78 -11.24 -4.34
C VAL A 294 6.10 -11.41 -3.59
N ASN A 295 6.88 -12.46 -3.86
CA ASN A 295 8.29 -12.51 -3.50
C ASN A 295 9.08 -11.62 -4.47
N HIS A 296 9.23 -10.35 -4.10
CA HIS A 296 9.93 -9.36 -4.89
C HIS A 296 11.41 -9.70 -5.09
N THR A 297 12.07 -10.42 -4.17
CA THR A 297 13.47 -10.85 -4.30
C THR A 297 13.65 -11.92 -5.38
N LYS A 298 12.69 -12.82 -5.55
CA LYS A 298 12.76 -13.94 -6.52
C LYS A 298 11.95 -13.70 -7.78
N GLY A 299 11.05 -12.72 -7.79
CA GLY A 299 10.14 -12.47 -8.91
C GLY A 299 9.10 -13.57 -9.04
N LEU A 300 8.59 -14.05 -7.90
CA LEU A 300 7.57 -15.10 -7.83
C LEU A 300 6.34 -14.56 -7.13
N THR A 301 5.16 -15.08 -7.47
CA THR A 301 3.91 -14.74 -6.80
C THR A 301 3.21 -16.00 -6.29
N LYS A 302 2.37 -15.82 -5.26
CA LYS A 302 1.53 -16.86 -4.68
C LYS A 302 0.18 -16.26 -4.29
N GLY A 303 -0.90 -16.86 -4.79
CA GLY A 303 -2.26 -16.61 -4.28
C GLY A 303 -2.44 -17.19 -2.89
N ILE A 304 -3.11 -16.47 -2.01
CA ILE A 304 -3.46 -16.87 -0.64
C ILE A 304 -4.97 -16.69 -0.48
N THR A 305 -5.65 -17.69 0.05
CA THR A 305 -7.11 -17.73 0.22
C THR A 305 -7.48 -18.20 1.63
N ARG A 306 -8.72 -17.94 2.06
CA ARG A 306 -9.23 -18.34 3.37
C ARG A 306 -9.40 -19.84 3.51
N GLU A 307 -9.92 -20.50 2.50
CA GLU A 307 -10.06 -21.95 2.46
C GLU A 307 -8.86 -22.56 1.71
N GLU A 308 -8.38 -23.72 2.19
CA GLU A 308 -7.59 -24.60 1.32
C GLU A 308 -8.62 -25.23 0.38
N PHE A 309 -8.74 -24.74 -0.85
CA PHE A 309 -9.66 -25.30 -1.82
C PHE A 309 -9.23 -26.74 -2.15
N GLU A 310 -9.94 -27.72 -1.59
CA GLU A 310 -10.06 -29.03 -2.23
C GLU A 310 -11.07 -28.86 -3.35
N LEU A 311 -10.64 -29.05 -4.60
CA LEU A 311 -11.53 -28.98 -5.76
C LEU A 311 -12.56 -30.11 -5.66
N ASP A 312 -13.75 -29.81 -5.12
CA ASP A 312 -14.91 -30.68 -5.26
C ASP A 312 -15.58 -30.32 -6.59
N GLU A 313 -15.71 -31.31 -7.49
CA GLU A 313 -16.03 -31.09 -8.92
C GLU A 313 -17.41 -30.47 -9.20
N ASP A 314 -18.23 -30.20 -8.16
CA ASP A 314 -19.67 -29.93 -8.27
C ASP A 314 -20.13 -28.50 -7.86
N GLU A 315 -19.25 -27.55 -7.45
CA GLU A 315 -19.64 -26.16 -7.12
C GLU A 315 -19.10 -25.10 -8.09
N HIS A 316 -19.80 -24.90 -9.21
CA HIS A 316 -19.42 -24.01 -10.32
C HIS A 316 -19.27 -22.49 -10.05
N ASN A 317 -19.61 -21.96 -8.87
CA ASN A 317 -19.51 -20.51 -8.61
C ASN A 317 -18.24 -20.09 -7.87
N GLN A 318 -17.54 -21.02 -7.19
CA GLN A 318 -16.25 -20.70 -6.52
C GLN A 318 -15.06 -20.79 -7.50
N ASP A 319 -15.27 -21.40 -8.66
CA ASP A 319 -14.25 -21.57 -9.70
C ASP A 319 -13.81 -20.23 -10.32
N GLU A 320 -14.73 -19.26 -10.50
CA GLU A 320 -14.44 -18.01 -11.21
C GLU A 320 -13.44 -17.12 -10.44
N GLU A 321 -13.66 -16.88 -9.14
CA GLU A 321 -12.75 -16.04 -8.33
C GLU A 321 -11.37 -16.67 -8.20
N TYR A 322 -11.28 -17.99 -8.04
CA TYR A 322 -10.00 -18.70 -8.00
C TYR A 322 -9.26 -18.62 -9.34
N ILE A 323 -9.99 -18.74 -10.46
CA ILE A 323 -9.44 -18.56 -11.81
C ILE A 323 -8.91 -17.13 -11.99
N GLU A 324 -9.63 -16.10 -11.54
CA GLU A 324 -9.17 -14.71 -11.58
C GLU A 324 -7.86 -14.51 -10.81
N LEU A 325 -7.78 -15.05 -9.58
CA LEU A 325 -6.57 -15.00 -8.77
C LEU A 325 -5.39 -15.70 -9.47
N LEU A 326 -5.63 -16.85 -10.09
CA LEU A 326 -4.60 -17.62 -10.81
C LEU A 326 -4.12 -16.87 -12.06
N ILE A 327 -5.06 -16.33 -12.86
CA ILE A 327 -4.74 -15.53 -14.05
C ILE A 327 -3.89 -14.33 -13.65
N ALA A 328 -4.29 -13.61 -12.60
CA ALA A 328 -3.55 -12.44 -12.17
C ALA A 328 -2.18 -12.79 -11.59
N THR A 329 -2.08 -13.86 -10.81
CA THR A 329 -0.80 -14.41 -10.31
C THR A 329 0.15 -14.70 -11.46
N ASN A 330 -0.32 -15.36 -12.52
CA ASN A 330 0.47 -15.66 -13.71
C ASN A 330 0.87 -14.40 -14.49
N SER A 331 -0.06 -13.47 -14.70
CA SER A 331 0.22 -12.19 -15.37
C SER A 331 1.31 -11.39 -14.65
N ILE A 332 1.27 -11.35 -13.32
CA ILE A 332 2.30 -10.67 -12.52
C ILE A 332 3.65 -11.41 -12.64
N ASN A 333 3.67 -12.74 -12.58
CA ASN A 333 4.91 -13.51 -12.75
C ASN A 333 5.57 -13.23 -14.10
N GLU A 334 4.81 -13.29 -15.20
CA GLU A 334 5.31 -12.99 -16.55
C GLU A 334 5.89 -11.58 -16.62
N PHE A 335 5.18 -10.60 -16.05
CA PHE A 335 5.63 -9.22 -15.98
C PHE A 335 6.96 -9.09 -15.21
N LEU A 336 7.08 -9.71 -14.03
CA LEU A 336 8.28 -9.62 -13.19
C LEU A 336 9.49 -10.31 -13.86
N ILE A 337 9.28 -11.45 -14.51
CA ILE A 337 10.33 -12.16 -15.26
C ILE A 337 10.84 -11.31 -16.43
N LYS A 338 9.90 -10.74 -17.22
CA LYS A 338 10.21 -9.86 -18.36
C LYS A 338 11.09 -8.69 -17.93
N HIS A 339 10.76 -8.01 -16.84
CA HIS A 339 11.48 -6.80 -16.41
C HIS A 339 12.81 -7.08 -15.70
N ARG A 340 12.94 -8.22 -15.01
CA ARG A 340 14.24 -8.67 -14.46
C ARG A 340 15.27 -8.92 -15.54
N SER A 341 14.86 -9.59 -16.63
CA SER A 341 15.76 -9.93 -17.73
C SER A 341 16.40 -8.68 -18.37
N ILE A 342 15.67 -7.56 -18.40
CA ILE A 342 16.15 -6.28 -18.93
C ILE A 342 17.23 -5.70 -18.02
N HIS A 343 17.05 -5.76 -16.69
CA HIS A 343 18.03 -5.28 -15.73
C HIS A 343 19.32 -6.10 -15.74
N ASP A 344 19.23 -7.43 -15.77
CA ASP A 344 20.41 -8.31 -15.79
C ASP A 344 21.25 -8.13 -17.07
N ASN A 345 20.59 -7.93 -18.21
CA ASN A 345 21.25 -7.66 -19.49
C ASN A 345 21.92 -6.27 -19.50
N ASN A 346 21.26 -5.23 -18.99
CA ASN A 346 21.83 -3.89 -18.91
C ASN A 346 23.01 -3.81 -17.93
N CYS A 347 22.93 -4.53 -16.80
CA CYS A 347 24.02 -4.63 -15.84
C CYS A 347 25.23 -5.34 -16.47
N SER A 348 25.00 -6.43 -17.21
CA SER A 348 26.06 -7.14 -17.95
C SER A 348 26.71 -6.29 -19.03
N ILE A 349 25.94 -5.50 -19.78
CA ILE A 349 26.46 -4.56 -20.81
C ILE A 349 27.25 -3.42 -20.17
N SER A 350 26.80 -2.86 -19.04
CA SER A 350 27.56 -1.83 -18.31
C SER A 350 28.88 -2.36 -17.76
N LYS A 351 28.93 -3.62 -17.32
CA LYS A 351 30.17 -4.29 -16.87
C LYS A 351 31.11 -4.59 -18.05
N MET A 352 30.57 -4.97 -19.22
CA MET A 352 31.36 -5.12 -20.45
C MET A 352 31.93 -3.78 -20.94
N ASN A 353 31.15 -2.69 -20.90
CA ASN A 353 31.64 -1.37 -21.29
C ASN A 353 32.69 -0.82 -20.32
N ASN A 354 32.57 -1.10 -19.01
CA ASN A 354 33.61 -0.72 -18.04
C ASN A 354 34.87 -1.61 -18.11
N THR A 355 34.82 -2.78 -18.73
CA THR A 355 36.01 -3.62 -19.00
C THR A 355 36.63 -3.34 -20.36
N LEU A 356 35.86 -2.90 -21.36
CA LEU A 356 36.35 -2.52 -22.70
C LEU A 356 36.98 -1.12 -22.76
N PHE A 357 36.70 -0.24 -21.81
CA PHE A 357 37.34 1.08 -21.67
C PHE A 357 38.31 1.16 -20.47
N GLY A 358 38.93 0.04 -20.11
CA GLY A 358 40.08 0.03 -19.22
C GLY A 358 41.23 0.83 -19.83
N THR A 359 41.36 2.09 -19.41
CA THR A 359 42.56 2.90 -19.64
C THR A 359 43.80 2.12 -19.18
N PRO A 360 44.87 2.02 -20.00
CA PRO A 360 46.07 1.33 -19.60
C PRO A 360 46.67 2.01 -18.37
N SER A 361 46.89 1.24 -17.30
CA SER A 361 47.68 1.68 -16.15
C SER A 361 49.04 2.18 -16.63
N ALA A 362 49.30 3.47 -16.43
CA ALA A 362 50.55 4.11 -16.80
C ALA A 362 51.74 3.44 -16.09
N GLY A 363 52.51 2.68 -16.87
CA GLY A 363 53.84 2.24 -16.50
C GLY A 363 54.77 3.44 -16.37
N LYS A 364 55.55 3.42 -15.30
CA LYS A 364 56.66 4.34 -15.03
C LYS A 364 57.59 4.40 -16.25
N ASN A 365 57.94 5.60 -16.71
CA ASN A 365 59.22 5.84 -17.37
C ASN A 365 59.72 7.28 -17.15
N PRO A 366 61.05 7.49 -17.16
CA PRO A 366 61.70 8.65 -16.57
C PRO A 366 61.74 9.87 -17.50
N SER A 367 61.92 11.01 -16.85
CA SER A 367 62.13 12.37 -17.35
C SER A 367 63.28 12.53 -18.35
N ILE A 368 63.03 13.21 -19.49
CA ILE A 368 63.96 14.10 -20.24
C ILE A 368 63.13 15.19 -20.97
N PRO A 369 63.60 16.46 -21.15
CA PRO A 369 62.75 17.64 -21.23
C PRO A 369 62.67 18.35 -22.61
N CYS A 370 61.65 19.21 -22.73
CA CYS A 370 61.56 20.51 -23.40
C CYS A 370 62.04 20.68 -24.87
N SER A 371 61.11 21.02 -25.78
CA SER A 371 61.24 22.18 -26.69
C SER A 371 59.97 22.44 -27.55
N GLN A 372 59.40 23.64 -27.38
CA GLN A 372 58.90 24.63 -28.36
C GLN A 372 58.08 24.26 -29.62
N ASN A 373 56.93 24.97 -29.74
CA ASN A 373 56.30 25.67 -30.89
C ASN A 373 54.80 25.31 -31.05
N LEU A 374 53.86 26.21 -30.70
CA LEU A 374 53.27 27.30 -31.52
C LEU A 374 52.58 26.82 -32.80
N ALA A 375 51.24 26.82 -32.84
CA ALA A 375 50.44 27.72 -33.69
C ALA A 375 48.95 27.33 -33.75
N GLU A 376 48.15 28.39 -33.71
CA GLU A 376 46.73 28.56 -33.98
C GLU A 376 46.19 27.81 -35.23
N SER A 377 44.92 27.41 -35.20
CA SER A 377 43.93 28.00 -36.12
C SER A 377 42.50 27.55 -35.80
N GLN A 378 41.64 28.56 -35.72
CA GLN A 378 40.20 28.47 -35.84
C GLN A 378 39.83 28.01 -37.27
N ASN A 379 38.72 27.27 -37.42
CA ASN A 379 37.70 27.69 -38.38
C ASN A 379 36.36 26.97 -38.16
N LYS A 380 35.33 27.80 -37.98
CA LYS A 380 33.92 27.52 -38.26
C LYS A 380 33.74 27.26 -39.76
N LEU A 381 32.86 26.31 -40.10
CA LEU A 381 31.78 26.44 -41.09
C LEU A 381 31.25 25.04 -41.47
N LYS A 382 30.06 24.70 -40.99
CA LYS A 382 28.84 24.70 -41.82
C LYS A 382 27.61 24.81 -40.93
#